data_AF-A0A183B2I6-F1
#
_entry.id   AF-A0A183B2I6-F1
#
_cell.length_a   1.000
_cell.length_b   1.000
_cell.length_c   1.000
_cell.angle_alpha   90.00
_cell.angle_beta   90.00
_cell.angle_gamma   90.00
#
_symmetry.space_group_name_H-M   'P 1'
#
loop_
_entity.id
_entity.type
_entity.pdbx_description
1 polymer ?
#
loop_
_entity_poly.entity_id
_entity_poly.type
_entity_poly.pdbx_seq_one_letter_code
_entity_poly.pdbx_strand_id
1 'polypeptide(L)'
;LTNDLVLQGSTNEVSQLFFDRVLADVPCSGDGTLRKNPDIWLRWNPNLGLSEHALQSRILRRGLELLRDPIGNDKKNCARLVYSTCSFNPLENEAVVASLLNACQGTVLLVDPERLDCVTAELDTGGGRKFRIRPGLSTWRVMTRKGVWFERFEDVPASLHSNIRPSMFPPTNVSELHLDRCMRVVPHDQNTGGFFIAVLEKVAPLPWVKQSHMMNKVNPEAPVNHEKTEPKPTITPNELLKKPRILVENPFTYVDPSSDEDWAKIRDYYGIMEESRANRYISGRWFCASNLLYRSAGEDALRRRQFYYTNHFVRDLIVHNACRDGVDLADAFLPATGGRRILLTEDQYSDLVLLLEEEMPLLSRFSEATQSLCTALSPGPVLIEYRPSGSSKVRVYF
;
A
#
# COMPACT_ATOMS: atom_id res chain seq x y z
N LEU A 1 -21.11 -13.44 -3.34
CA LEU A 1 -19.69 -13.82 -3.43
C LEU A 1 -19.02 -13.22 -2.20
N THR A 2 -19.04 -13.93 -1.07
CA THR A 2 -18.27 -13.51 0.09
C THR A 2 -16.81 -13.80 -0.26
N ASN A 3 -15.94 -12.79 -0.18
CA ASN A 3 -14.50 -12.94 -0.38
C ASN A 3 -13.90 -13.59 0.87
N ASP A 4 -14.34 -14.80 1.21
CA ASP A 4 -13.84 -15.54 2.34
C ASP A 4 -12.48 -16.16 1.95
N LEU A 5 -11.40 -15.66 2.57
CA LEU A 5 -10.09 -16.29 2.46
C LEU A 5 -10.09 -17.53 3.35
N VAL A 6 -10.42 -18.69 2.78
CA VAL A 6 -10.44 -19.95 3.53
C VAL A 6 -9.01 -20.48 3.64
N LEU A 7 -8.35 -20.18 4.77
CA LEU A 7 -7.07 -20.79 5.12
C LEU A 7 -7.30 -22.25 5.53
N GLN A 8 -7.06 -23.19 4.62
CA GLN A 8 -7.05 -24.62 4.94
C GLN A 8 -5.75 -24.97 5.68
N GLY A 9 -5.75 -24.91 7.00
CA GLY A 9 -4.61 -25.34 7.81
C GLY A 9 -4.97 -25.45 9.30
N SER A 10 -4.71 -26.62 9.89
CA SER A 10 -4.92 -26.90 11.32
C SER A 10 -3.64 -26.70 12.15
N THR A 11 -2.72 -25.84 11.70
CA THR A 11 -1.40 -25.67 12.30
C THR A 11 -1.16 -24.22 12.71
N ASN A 12 -0.69 -23.99 13.93
CA ASN A 12 -0.26 -22.68 14.47
C ASN A 12 0.97 -22.07 13.74
N GLU A 13 1.26 -22.48 12.50
CA GLU A 13 2.35 -21.95 11.69
C GLU A 13 1.82 -20.84 10.77
N VAL A 14 2.19 -19.59 11.06
CA VAL A 14 1.92 -18.45 10.19
C VAL A 14 2.85 -18.54 8.99
N SER A 15 2.30 -18.89 7.83
CA SER A 15 3.04 -18.93 6.55
C SER A 15 2.74 -17.70 5.71
N GLN A 16 3.71 -17.25 4.90
CA GLN A 16 3.46 -16.08 4.06
C GLN A 16 2.45 -16.38 2.96
N LEU A 17 1.45 -15.51 2.79
CA LEU A 17 0.47 -15.62 1.72
C LEU A 17 1.02 -15.00 0.44
N PHE A 18 0.89 -15.73 -0.67
CA PHE A 18 1.28 -15.27 -1.99
C PHE A 18 0.10 -15.26 -2.95
N PHE A 19 0.14 -14.36 -3.92
CA PHE A 19 -0.96 -14.12 -4.85
C PHE A 19 -0.57 -14.45 -6.29
N ASP A 20 -1.52 -15.00 -7.04
CA ASP A 20 -1.42 -15.12 -8.49
C ASP A 20 -1.49 -13.77 -9.18
N ARG A 21 -2.28 -12.84 -8.63
CA ARG A 21 -2.60 -11.55 -9.22
C ARG A 21 -2.61 -10.46 -8.17
N VAL A 22 -1.97 -9.33 -8.46
CA VAL A 22 -2.01 -8.12 -7.64
C VAL A 22 -2.43 -6.94 -8.51
N LEU A 23 -3.40 -6.16 -8.04
CA LEU A 23 -3.75 -4.87 -8.64
C LEU A 23 -3.26 -3.76 -7.70
N ALA A 24 -2.32 -2.96 -8.18
CA ALA A 24 -1.78 -1.80 -7.50
C ALA A 24 -2.25 -0.53 -8.21
N ASP A 25 -3.47 -0.09 -7.90
CA ASP A 25 -3.97 1.22 -8.29
C ASP A 25 -3.53 2.25 -7.25
N VAL A 26 -2.43 2.94 -7.54
CA VAL A 26 -1.68 3.69 -6.53
C VAL A 26 -2.15 5.14 -6.42
N PRO A 27 -2.04 5.78 -5.24
CA PRO A 27 -2.28 7.21 -5.11
C PRO A 27 -1.40 8.00 -6.09
N CYS A 28 -2.01 8.99 -6.75
CA CYS A 28 -1.42 9.75 -7.85
C CYS A 28 -1.74 11.25 -7.73
N SER A 29 -0.98 12.09 -8.43
CA SER A 29 -1.27 13.53 -8.55
C SER A 29 -2.60 13.83 -9.25
N GLY A 30 -3.10 12.86 -10.04
CA GLY A 30 -4.42 12.91 -10.69
C GLY A 30 -4.52 13.85 -11.88
N ASP A 31 -3.40 14.28 -12.47
CA ASP A 31 -3.38 15.17 -13.64
C ASP A 31 -4.05 14.55 -14.90
N GLY A 32 -4.13 13.22 -14.98
CA GLY A 32 -4.93 12.52 -15.99
C GLY A 32 -6.44 12.69 -15.82
N THR A 33 -6.91 13.15 -14.66
CA THR A 33 -8.34 13.29 -14.34
C THR A 33 -8.84 14.73 -14.37
N LEU A 34 -7.99 15.71 -14.76
CA LEU A 34 -8.30 17.14 -14.78
C LEU A 34 -9.66 17.49 -15.43
N ARG A 35 -10.09 16.76 -16.47
CA ARG A 35 -11.41 16.97 -17.11
C ARG A 35 -12.60 16.61 -16.20
N LYS A 36 -12.45 15.59 -15.36
CA LYS A 36 -13.52 15.04 -14.50
C LYS A 36 -13.46 15.55 -13.07
N ASN A 37 -12.28 16.02 -12.63
CA ASN A 37 -12.04 16.52 -11.29
C ASN A 37 -11.47 17.94 -11.34
N PRO A 38 -12.33 18.97 -11.43
CA PRO A 38 -11.90 20.36 -11.58
C PRO A 38 -11.08 20.87 -10.38
N ASP A 39 -11.26 20.30 -9.18
CA ASP A 39 -10.50 20.70 -7.98
C ASP A 39 -8.99 20.44 -8.10
N ILE A 40 -8.59 19.53 -8.99
CA ILE A 40 -7.17 19.27 -9.24
C ILE A 40 -6.54 20.46 -9.96
N TRP A 41 -7.27 21.17 -10.84
CA TRP A 41 -6.74 22.34 -11.54
C TRP A 41 -6.19 23.40 -10.59
N LEU A 42 -6.89 23.63 -9.48
CA LEU A 42 -6.55 24.68 -8.51
C LEU A 42 -5.34 24.32 -7.64
N ARG A 43 -5.05 23.02 -7.49
CA ARG A 43 -4.03 22.51 -6.55
C ARG A 43 -2.83 21.91 -7.26
N TRP A 44 -2.95 21.61 -8.55
CA TRP A 44 -1.93 20.92 -9.31
C TRP A 44 -0.63 21.72 -9.37
N ASN A 45 0.48 21.04 -9.11
CA ASN A 45 1.82 21.59 -9.29
C ASN A 45 2.83 20.44 -9.47
N PRO A 46 4.00 20.69 -10.07
CA PRO A 46 5.00 19.64 -10.34
C PRO A 46 5.45 18.86 -9.10
N ASN A 47 5.37 19.46 -7.92
CA ASN A 47 5.81 18.81 -6.69
C ASN A 47 4.91 17.65 -6.25
N LEU A 48 3.65 17.60 -6.72
CA LEU A 48 2.76 16.49 -6.41
C LEU A 48 3.30 15.17 -6.99
N GLY A 49 3.70 15.15 -8.27
CA GLY A 49 4.30 13.93 -8.84
C GLY A 49 5.66 13.57 -8.20
N LEU A 50 6.44 14.58 -7.79
CA LEU A 50 7.70 14.35 -7.07
C LEU A 50 7.47 13.66 -5.71
N SER A 51 6.44 14.06 -4.97
CA SER A 51 6.16 13.48 -3.65
C SER A 51 5.63 12.05 -3.72
N GLU A 52 4.88 11.71 -4.77
CA GLU A 52 4.29 10.36 -4.90
C GLU A 52 5.30 9.29 -5.34
N HIS A 53 6.33 9.64 -6.13
CA HIS A 53 7.27 8.68 -6.73
C HIS A 53 7.83 7.66 -5.72
N ALA A 54 8.24 8.12 -4.52
CA ALA A 54 8.81 7.24 -3.50
C ALA A 54 7.77 6.31 -2.88
N LEU A 55 6.54 6.79 -2.65
CA LEU A 55 5.44 5.98 -2.13
C LEU A 55 5.02 4.93 -3.17
N GLN A 56 4.81 5.35 -4.41
CA GLN A 56 4.43 4.48 -5.53
C GLN A 56 5.49 3.40 -5.79
N SER A 57 6.78 3.74 -5.74
CA SER A 57 7.87 2.77 -5.83
C SER A 57 7.83 1.71 -4.71
N ARG A 58 7.49 2.12 -3.48
CA ARG A 58 7.33 1.19 -2.35
C ARG A 58 6.12 0.28 -2.54
N ILE A 59 4.98 0.82 -2.96
CA ILE A 59 3.76 0.03 -3.21
C ILE A 59 4.01 -0.99 -4.32
N LEU A 60 4.61 -0.56 -5.43
CA LEU A 60 4.89 -1.45 -6.56
C LEU A 60 5.87 -2.57 -6.16
N ARG A 61 6.96 -2.23 -5.46
CA ARG A 61 7.91 -3.22 -4.92
C ARG A 61 7.19 -4.24 -4.03
N ARG A 62 6.36 -3.75 -3.11
CA ARG A 62 5.61 -4.59 -2.18
C ARG A 62 4.65 -5.52 -2.90
N GLY A 63 3.95 -5.02 -3.92
CA GLY A 63 3.06 -5.83 -4.73
C GLY A 63 3.79 -6.99 -5.42
N LEU A 64 5.02 -6.79 -5.90
CA LEU A 64 5.84 -7.86 -6.46
C LEU A 64 6.29 -8.90 -5.43
N GLU A 65 6.58 -8.48 -4.19
CA GLU A 65 6.93 -9.38 -3.08
C GLU A 65 5.77 -10.27 -2.66
N LEU A 66 4.55 -9.80 -2.85
CA LEU A 66 3.31 -10.54 -2.58
C LEU A 66 2.95 -11.51 -3.71
N LEU A 67 3.52 -11.35 -4.92
CA LEU A 67 3.31 -12.32 -5.99
C LEU A 67 4.01 -13.64 -5.68
N ARG A 68 3.32 -14.76 -5.92
CA ARG A 68 3.94 -16.08 -5.84
C ARG A 68 5.12 -16.18 -6.81
N ASP A 69 6.12 -16.96 -6.41
CA ASP A 69 7.19 -17.33 -7.32
C ASP A 69 6.64 -18.22 -8.46
N PRO A 70 7.30 -18.23 -9.63
CA PRO A 70 6.95 -19.15 -10.71
C PRO A 70 7.06 -20.60 -10.24
N ILE A 71 6.13 -21.45 -10.71
CA ILE A 71 6.11 -22.88 -10.39
C ILE A 71 6.63 -23.65 -11.60
N GLY A 72 7.77 -24.32 -11.44
CA GLY A 72 8.41 -25.07 -12.52
C GLY A 72 8.95 -24.18 -13.65
N ASN A 73 9.15 -24.77 -14.84
CA ASN A 73 9.69 -24.07 -16.01
C ASN A 73 8.60 -23.42 -16.89
N ASP A 74 7.34 -23.38 -16.43
CA ASP A 74 6.23 -22.89 -17.23
C ASP A 74 6.15 -21.36 -17.22
N LYS A 75 6.79 -20.75 -18.23
CA LYS A 75 6.73 -19.31 -18.50
C LYS A 75 5.33 -18.81 -18.90
N LYS A 76 4.34 -19.69 -19.12
CA LYS A 76 2.96 -19.26 -19.44
C LYS A 76 2.12 -18.99 -18.20
N ASN A 77 2.48 -19.51 -17.03
CA ASN A 77 1.69 -19.36 -15.80
C ASN A 77 2.40 -18.51 -14.72
N CYS A 78 2.96 -17.37 -15.15
CA CYS A 78 3.56 -16.39 -14.25
C CYS A 78 2.50 -15.62 -13.45
N ALA A 79 2.83 -15.29 -12.21
CA ALA A 79 2.04 -14.37 -11.41
C ALA A 79 2.15 -12.95 -12.00
N ARG A 80 1.06 -12.19 -11.96
CA ARG A 80 0.99 -10.85 -12.59
C ARG A 80 0.66 -9.76 -11.60
N LEU A 81 1.30 -8.61 -11.76
CA LEU A 81 0.91 -7.38 -11.10
C LEU A 81 0.50 -6.35 -12.15
N VAL A 82 -0.62 -5.66 -11.90
CA VAL A 82 -1.02 -4.48 -12.65
C VAL A 82 -0.70 -3.26 -11.81
N TYR A 83 0.18 -2.41 -12.30
CA TYR A 83 0.44 -1.09 -11.73
C TYR A 83 -0.37 -0.07 -12.52
N SER A 84 -1.15 0.76 -11.84
CA SER A 84 -1.90 1.81 -12.51
C SER A 84 -1.88 3.12 -11.77
N THR A 85 -1.93 4.20 -12.55
CA THR A 85 -2.13 5.55 -12.03
C THR A 85 -3.15 6.28 -12.88
N CYS A 86 -3.78 7.25 -12.25
CA CYS A 86 -4.61 8.28 -12.85
C CYS A 86 -3.82 9.49 -13.38
N SER A 87 -2.51 9.31 -13.65
CA SER A 87 -1.55 10.38 -13.95
C SER A 87 -0.93 10.26 -15.34
N PHE A 88 -0.58 11.39 -15.96
CA PHE A 88 0.25 11.43 -17.16
C PHE A 88 1.73 11.65 -16.87
N ASN A 89 2.07 12.02 -15.63
CA ASN A 89 3.41 12.38 -15.24
C ASN A 89 4.36 11.17 -15.31
N PRO A 90 5.42 11.21 -16.14
CA PRO A 90 6.38 10.10 -16.23
C PRO A 90 7.07 9.78 -14.92
N LEU A 91 7.16 10.75 -13.99
CA LEU A 91 7.74 10.53 -12.66
C LEU A 91 6.92 9.58 -11.81
N GLU A 92 5.61 9.50 -12.05
CA GLU A 92 4.70 8.59 -11.35
C GLU A 92 4.52 7.26 -12.11
N ASN A 93 4.99 7.22 -13.35
CA ASN A 93 4.67 6.17 -14.31
C ASN A 93 5.95 5.43 -14.73
N GLU A 94 6.53 5.77 -15.87
CA GLU A 94 7.69 5.08 -16.43
C GLU A 94 8.91 5.15 -15.53
N ALA A 95 9.14 6.23 -14.78
CA ALA A 95 10.24 6.32 -13.85
C ALA A 95 10.12 5.30 -12.70
N VAL A 96 8.90 5.10 -12.16
CA VAL A 96 8.62 4.11 -11.11
C VAL A 96 8.84 2.70 -11.65
N VAL A 97 8.27 2.40 -12.82
CA VAL A 97 8.40 1.10 -13.48
C VAL A 97 9.86 0.80 -13.82
N ALA A 98 10.58 1.75 -14.42
CA ALA A 98 11.97 1.58 -14.83
C ALA A 98 12.90 1.35 -13.63
N SER A 99 12.73 2.14 -12.56
CA SER A 99 13.46 1.98 -11.30
C SER A 99 13.32 0.57 -10.74
N LEU A 100 12.10 0.02 -10.76
CA LEU A 100 11.85 -1.31 -10.22
C LEU A 100 12.32 -2.43 -11.13
N LEU A 101 12.12 -2.34 -12.44
CA LEU A 101 12.63 -3.33 -13.39
C LEU A 101 14.16 -3.47 -13.30
N ASN A 102 14.86 -2.35 -13.12
CA ASN A 102 16.31 -2.35 -12.87
C ASN A 102 16.67 -3.07 -11.57
N ALA A 103 15.92 -2.83 -10.50
CA ALA A 103 16.13 -3.58 -9.26
C ALA A 103 15.86 -5.08 -9.43
N CYS A 104 14.90 -5.46 -10.28
CA CYS A 104 14.50 -6.85 -10.53
C CYS A 104 15.50 -7.64 -11.37
N GLN A 105 16.44 -7.01 -12.06
CA GLN A 105 17.50 -7.70 -12.83
C GLN A 105 16.95 -8.80 -13.78
N GLY A 106 15.84 -8.52 -14.47
CA GLY A 106 15.21 -9.44 -15.42
C GLY A 106 14.31 -10.53 -14.80
N THR A 107 14.16 -10.59 -13.48
CA THR A 107 13.23 -11.51 -12.79
C THR A 107 11.76 -11.11 -12.95
N VAL A 108 11.51 -9.88 -13.40
CA VAL A 108 10.19 -9.32 -13.69
C VAL A 108 10.23 -8.63 -15.04
N LEU A 109 9.21 -8.85 -15.87
CA LEU A 109 9.13 -8.35 -17.23
C LEU A 109 7.81 -7.62 -17.48
N LEU A 110 7.84 -6.59 -18.33
CA LEU A 110 6.62 -5.99 -18.88
C LEU A 110 5.95 -6.93 -19.89
N VAL A 111 4.66 -7.17 -19.67
CA VAL A 111 3.82 -7.94 -20.58
C VAL A 111 3.56 -7.10 -21.81
N ASP A 112 3.76 -7.72 -22.98
CA ASP A 112 3.38 -7.13 -24.26
C ASP A 112 1.86 -6.89 -24.30
N PRO A 113 1.37 -5.66 -24.60
CA PRO A 113 -0.05 -5.39 -24.72
C PRO A 113 -0.80 -6.31 -25.70
N GLU A 114 -0.13 -6.86 -26.71
CA GLU A 114 -0.74 -7.83 -27.64
C GLU A 114 -1.11 -9.16 -26.97
N ARG A 115 -0.53 -9.48 -25.81
CA ARG A 115 -0.87 -10.65 -25.00
C ARG A 115 -2.08 -10.40 -24.07
N LEU A 116 -2.68 -9.21 -24.12
CA LEU A 116 -3.80 -8.82 -23.27
C LEU A 116 -5.08 -8.81 -24.10
N ASP A 117 -5.96 -9.77 -23.87
CA ASP A 117 -7.24 -9.87 -24.59
C ASP A 117 -8.08 -8.60 -24.46
N CYS A 118 -8.02 -7.91 -23.31
CA CYS A 118 -8.74 -6.63 -23.13
C CYS A 118 -8.22 -5.49 -24.03
N VAL A 119 -7.01 -5.61 -24.59
CA VAL A 119 -6.42 -4.66 -25.53
C VAL A 119 -6.64 -5.10 -26.97
N THR A 120 -6.60 -6.41 -27.24
CA THR A 120 -6.67 -6.97 -28.59
C THR A 120 -8.08 -7.31 -29.05
N ALA A 121 -8.98 -7.68 -28.13
CA ALA A 121 -10.36 -8.01 -28.45
C ALA A 121 -11.13 -6.77 -28.91
N GLU A 122 -11.98 -6.96 -29.91
CA GLU A 122 -12.99 -5.97 -30.26
C GLU A 122 -14.01 -5.91 -29.13
N LEU A 123 -14.12 -4.74 -28.48
CA LEU A 123 -15.14 -4.55 -27.46
C LEU A 123 -16.51 -4.56 -28.13
N ASP A 124 -17.39 -5.46 -27.67
CA ASP A 124 -18.75 -5.69 -28.18
C ASP A 124 -19.72 -4.56 -27.80
N THR A 125 -19.28 -3.31 -28.00
CA THR A 125 -19.99 -2.07 -27.68
C THR A 125 -20.73 -1.51 -28.89
N GLY A 126 -21.32 -2.39 -29.72
CA GLY A 126 -22.19 -1.99 -30.83
C GLY A 126 -21.51 -1.21 -31.96
N GLY A 127 -20.18 -1.20 -32.03
CA GLY A 127 -19.44 -0.42 -33.03
C GLY A 127 -17.98 -0.84 -33.29
N GLY A 128 -17.55 -2.03 -32.86
CA GLY A 128 -16.23 -2.61 -33.21
C GLY A 128 -15.01 -1.77 -32.79
N ARG A 129 -15.12 -0.90 -31.79
CA ARG A 129 -14.01 -0.02 -31.39
C ARG A 129 -13.05 -0.74 -30.43
N LYS A 130 -11.86 -1.05 -30.94
CA LYS A 130 -10.71 -1.52 -30.15
C LYS A 130 -10.32 -0.49 -29.08
N PHE A 131 -9.98 -0.96 -27.88
CA PHE A 131 -9.47 -0.11 -26.80
C PHE A 131 -8.16 0.57 -27.22
N ARG A 132 -8.13 1.91 -27.18
CA ARG A 132 -6.99 2.69 -27.71
C ARG A 132 -5.97 3.01 -26.62
N ILE A 133 -4.74 2.57 -26.85
CA ILE A 133 -3.59 2.84 -25.98
C ILE A 133 -2.49 3.53 -26.78
N ARG A 134 -1.71 4.39 -26.13
CA ARG A 134 -0.43 4.90 -26.63
C ARG A 134 0.71 4.21 -25.88
N PRO A 135 1.88 4.01 -26.52
CA PRO A 135 3.03 3.40 -25.85
C PRO A 135 3.56 4.30 -24.73
N GLY A 136 4.24 3.69 -23.76
CA GLY A 136 4.96 4.39 -22.70
C GLY A 136 6.13 5.22 -23.24
N LEU A 137 6.61 6.13 -22.39
CA LEU A 137 7.71 7.03 -22.73
C LEU A 137 9.07 6.39 -22.43
N SER A 138 10.04 6.67 -23.30
CA SER A 138 11.45 6.30 -23.12
C SER A 138 12.30 7.49 -22.65
N THR A 139 11.80 8.72 -22.78
CA THR A 139 12.51 9.94 -22.40
C THR A 139 11.58 10.93 -21.71
N TRP A 140 12.10 11.63 -20.71
CA TRP A 140 11.39 12.68 -19.98
C TRP A 140 12.39 13.58 -19.23
N ARG A 141 11.88 14.70 -18.71
CA ARG A 141 12.63 15.68 -17.93
C ARG A 141 11.95 15.86 -16.57
N VAL A 142 12.70 16.30 -15.58
CA VAL A 142 12.20 16.53 -14.22
C VAL A 142 12.02 18.02 -13.98
N MET A 143 10.83 18.45 -13.55
CA MET A 143 10.53 19.86 -13.24
C MET A 143 10.44 20.10 -11.74
N THR A 144 11.06 21.16 -11.26
CA THR A 144 10.84 21.66 -9.90
C THR A 144 9.54 22.44 -9.78
N ARG A 145 9.06 22.65 -8.54
CA ARG A 145 7.93 23.57 -8.27
C ARG A 145 8.14 24.99 -8.81
N LYS A 146 9.39 25.44 -8.95
CA LYS A 146 9.74 26.77 -9.48
C LYS A 146 9.79 26.82 -11.00
N GLY A 147 9.46 25.72 -11.70
CA GLY A 147 9.46 25.65 -13.17
C GLY A 147 10.85 25.42 -13.79
N VAL A 148 11.87 25.12 -12.98
CA VAL A 148 13.21 24.76 -13.48
C VAL A 148 13.21 23.30 -13.92
N TRP A 149 13.67 23.04 -15.13
CA TRP A 149 13.79 21.70 -15.71
C TRP A 149 15.21 21.15 -15.59
N PHE A 150 15.32 19.85 -15.31
CA PHE A 150 16.56 19.09 -15.35
C PHE A 150 16.41 17.92 -16.31
N GLU A 151 17.44 17.69 -17.13
CA GLU A 151 17.52 16.54 -18.04
C GLU A 151 18.25 15.37 -17.40
N ARG A 152 19.19 15.67 -16.50
CA ARG A 152 20.00 14.69 -15.80
C ARG A 152 20.02 14.97 -14.31
N PHE A 153 20.21 13.92 -13.52
CA PHE A 153 20.32 14.06 -12.07
C PHE A 153 21.59 14.83 -11.66
N GLU A 154 22.68 14.71 -12.42
CA GLU A 154 23.95 15.40 -12.12
C GLU A 154 23.83 16.93 -12.14
N ASP A 155 22.87 17.47 -12.89
CA ASP A 155 22.62 18.90 -12.99
C ASP A 155 21.77 19.44 -11.82
N VAL A 156 21.22 18.55 -10.98
CA VAL A 156 20.35 18.92 -9.86
C VAL A 156 21.19 19.44 -8.70
N PRO A 157 20.95 20.67 -8.19
CA PRO A 157 21.63 21.19 -7.02
C PRO A 157 21.46 20.29 -5.78
N ALA A 158 22.51 20.14 -4.98
CA ALA A 158 22.51 19.29 -3.78
C ALA A 158 21.38 19.60 -2.80
N SER A 159 20.89 20.85 -2.75
CA SER A 159 19.77 21.27 -1.91
C SER A 159 18.43 20.62 -2.30
N LEU A 160 18.31 20.09 -3.51
CA LEU A 160 17.10 19.45 -4.02
C LEU A 160 17.17 17.91 -4.01
N HIS A 161 18.31 17.32 -3.62
CA HIS A 161 18.51 15.86 -3.62
C HIS A 161 17.62 15.11 -2.60
N SER A 162 17.00 15.81 -1.65
CA SER A 162 15.99 15.23 -0.77
C SER A 162 14.68 14.89 -1.49
N ASN A 163 14.32 15.70 -2.48
CA ASN A 163 13.04 15.62 -3.19
C ASN A 163 13.19 15.03 -4.60
N ILE A 164 14.32 15.29 -5.26
CA ILE A 164 14.63 14.78 -6.59
C ILE A 164 15.65 13.66 -6.43
N ARG A 165 15.36 12.49 -7.00
CA ARG A 165 16.19 11.28 -6.89
C ARG A 165 16.67 10.82 -8.27
N PRO A 166 17.80 10.09 -8.36
CA PRO A 166 18.26 9.52 -9.63
C PRO A 166 17.19 8.67 -10.34
N SER A 167 16.38 7.92 -9.57
CA SER A 167 15.30 7.07 -10.09
C SER A 167 14.17 7.81 -10.80
N MET A 168 14.13 9.14 -10.68
CA MET A 168 13.14 9.98 -11.36
C MET A 168 13.53 10.32 -12.81
N PHE A 169 14.76 10.03 -13.22
CA PHE A 169 15.25 10.32 -14.57
C PHE A 169 15.25 9.06 -15.43
N PRO A 170 15.21 9.18 -16.78
CA PRO A 170 15.36 8.02 -17.66
C PRO A 170 16.69 7.30 -17.38
N PRO A 171 16.68 5.99 -17.09
CA PRO A 171 17.92 5.25 -16.91
C PRO A 171 18.66 5.06 -18.24
N THR A 172 19.98 4.81 -18.16
CA THR A 172 20.84 4.62 -19.34
C THR A 172 20.46 3.40 -20.16
N ASN A 173 19.85 2.38 -19.54
CA ASN A 173 19.42 1.14 -20.19
C ASN A 173 17.92 1.14 -20.58
N VAL A 174 17.31 2.32 -20.77
CA VAL A 174 15.88 2.46 -21.16
C VAL A 174 15.46 1.53 -22.30
N SER A 175 16.31 1.34 -23.31
CA SER A 175 16.02 0.53 -24.50
C SER A 175 15.86 -0.96 -24.18
N GLU A 176 16.43 -1.43 -23.07
CA GLU A 176 16.35 -2.83 -22.63
C GLU A 176 15.12 -3.09 -21.75
N LEU A 177 14.50 -2.03 -21.21
CA LEU A 177 13.39 -2.13 -20.27
C LEU A 177 12.03 -2.29 -20.95
N HIS A 178 11.95 -2.09 -22.27
CA HIS A 178 10.72 -2.17 -23.05
C HIS A 178 9.55 -1.33 -22.48
N LEU A 179 9.85 -0.09 -22.08
CA LEU A 179 8.86 0.83 -21.50
C LEU A 179 7.73 1.19 -22.48
N ASP A 180 7.94 0.98 -23.78
CA ASP A 180 6.92 1.09 -24.83
C ASP A 180 5.73 0.15 -24.60
N ARG A 181 5.91 -0.94 -23.84
CA ARG A 181 4.84 -1.87 -23.42
C ARG A 181 3.94 -1.32 -22.32
N CYS A 182 4.34 -0.25 -21.64
CA CYS A 182 3.43 0.48 -20.77
C CYS A 182 2.33 1.13 -21.61
N MET A 183 1.13 1.22 -21.07
CA MET A 183 -0.04 1.66 -21.80
C MET A 183 -0.53 3.00 -21.25
N ARG A 184 -0.53 4.02 -22.11
CA ARG A 184 -1.11 5.34 -21.82
C ARG A 184 -2.48 5.44 -22.45
N VAL A 185 -3.48 5.69 -21.62
CA VAL A 185 -4.87 5.93 -22.03
C VAL A 185 -5.09 7.43 -22.00
N VAL A 186 -5.33 8.04 -23.15
CA VAL A 186 -5.53 9.50 -23.24
C VAL A 186 -6.98 9.84 -23.63
N PRO A 187 -7.59 10.88 -23.02
CA PRO A 187 -8.94 11.31 -23.33
C PRO A 187 -9.19 11.62 -24.80
N HIS A 188 -8.17 12.12 -25.52
CA HIS A 188 -8.28 12.52 -26.92
C HIS A 188 -8.57 11.36 -27.88
N ASP A 189 -8.18 10.13 -27.52
CA ASP A 189 -8.26 9.01 -28.45
C ASP A 189 -9.63 8.31 -28.40
N GLN A 190 -10.30 8.34 -27.24
CA GLN A 190 -11.53 7.58 -26.99
C GLN A 190 -12.46 8.16 -25.90
N ASN A 191 -12.37 9.47 -25.60
CA ASN A 191 -13.23 10.18 -24.63
C ASN A 191 -13.23 9.59 -23.19
N THR A 192 -12.13 8.99 -22.77
CA THR A 192 -11.94 8.42 -21.43
C THR A 192 -11.36 9.45 -20.44
N GLY A 193 -11.09 9.01 -19.20
CA GLY A 193 -10.10 9.71 -18.36
C GLY A 193 -8.67 9.44 -18.84
N GLY A 194 -7.72 10.18 -18.30
CA GLY A 194 -6.29 9.89 -18.42
C GLY A 194 -5.88 8.80 -17.46
N PHE A 195 -5.13 7.81 -17.97
CA PHE A 195 -4.69 6.67 -17.17
C PHE A 195 -3.35 6.13 -17.69
N PHE A 196 -2.58 5.52 -16.79
CA PHE A 196 -1.37 4.79 -17.09
C PHE A 196 -1.48 3.37 -16.52
N ILE A 197 -1.05 2.38 -17.29
CA ILE A 197 -1.12 0.96 -16.91
C ILE A 197 0.20 0.29 -17.30
N ALA A 198 0.80 -0.44 -16.36
CA ALA A 198 1.90 -1.36 -16.61
C ALA A 198 1.53 -2.75 -16.08
N VAL A 199 1.56 -3.76 -16.94
CA VAL A 199 1.31 -5.16 -16.55
C VAL A 199 2.65 -5.88 -16.47
N LEU A 200 2.96 -6.41 -15.30
CA LEU A 200 4.25 -7.01 -14.95
C LEU A 200 4.07 -8.50 -14.67
N GLU A 201 4.94 -9.34 -15.23
CA GLU A 201 5.02 -10.78 -14.97
C GLU A 201 6.27 -11.09 -14.14
N LYS A 202 6.08 -11.77 -13.01
CA LYS A 202 7.18 -12.32 -12.21
C LYS A 202 7.60 -13.67 -12.80
N VAL A 203 8.78 -13.70 -13.42
CA VAL A 203 9.31 -14.86 -14.17
C VAL A 203 10.40 -15.62 -13.41
N ALA A 204 10.89 -15.05 -12.31
CA ALA A 204 11.81 -15.70 -11.37
C ALA A 204 11.66 -15.08 -9.95
N PRO A 205 12.19 -15.73 -8.91
CA PRO A 205 12.24 -15.13 -7.57
C PRO A 205 12.96 -13.78 -7.57
N LEU A 206 12.48 -12.84 -6.75
CA LEU A 206 13.04 -11.48 -6.70
C LEU A 206 14.47 -11.50 -6.10
N PRO A 207 15.44 -10.74 -6.65
CA PRO A 207 16.84 -10.81 -6.21
C PRO A 207 17.07 -10.44 -4.73
N TRP A 208 16.21 -9.60 -4.16
CA TRP A 208 16.32 -9.14 -2.77
C TRP A 208 15.55 -10.02 -1.77
N VAL A 209 14.67 -10.91 -2.25
CA VAL A 209 13.97 -11.85 -1.37
C VAL A 209 14.87 -13.05 -1.17
N LYS A 210 15.60 -13.08 -0.03
CA LYS A 210 16.43 -14.23 0.35
C LYS A 210 15.55 -15.49 0.38
N GLN A 211 16.03 -16.59 -0.22
CA GLN A 211 15.44 -17.93 -0.09
C GLN A 211 15.60 -18.46 1.34
N SER A 212 14.88 -17.89 2.31
CA SER A 212 14.74 -18.46 3.66
C SER A 212 13.58 -19.46 3.68
N HIS A 213 13.64 -20.45 2.80
CA HIS A 213 12.71 -21.57 2.78
C HIS A 213 13.47 -22.87 2.95
N MET A 214 13.84 -23.18 4.20
CA MET A 214 13.70 -24.52 4.80
C MET A 214 13.54 -24.34 6.32
N MET A 215 12.32 -24.60 6.82
CA MET A 215 11.98 -24.86 8.23
C MET A 215 12.54 -23.89 9.30
N ASN A 216 11.79 -22.83 9.62
CA ASN A 216 11.88 -22.27 10.98
C ASN A 216 10.82 -22.96 11.85
N LYS A 217 11.17 -24.13 12.40
CA LYS A 217 10.56 -24.61 13.63
C LYS A 217 10.91 -23.60 14.71
N VAL A 218 9.94 -22.80 15.14
CA VAL A 218 10.08 -22.01 16.37
C VAL A 218 10.01 -23.01 17.52
N ASN A 219 11.15 -23.33 18.12
CA ASN A 219 11.22 -24.09 19.35
C ASN A 219 11.07 -23.10 20.53
N PRO A 220 10.05 -23.20 21.41
CA PRO A 220 9.79 -22.18 22.44
C PRO A 220 10.78 -22.16 23.61
N GLU A 221 11.78 -23.04 23.66
CA GLU A 221 12.66 -23.15 24.82
C GLU A 221 14.12 -23.32 24.39
N ALA A 222 14.91 -22.25 24.51
CA ALA A 222 16.35 -22.36 24.69
C ALA A 222 16.89 -21.13 25.45
N PRO A 223 17.88 -21.29 26.35
CA PRO A 223 18.19 -20.32 27.39
C PRO A 223 19.11 -19.19 26.89
N VAL A 224 18.94 -18.02 27.50
CA VAL A 224 19.81 -16.85 27.33
C VAL A 224 21.20 -17.18 27.91
N ASN A 225 22.21 -17.28 27.04
CA ASN A 225 23.61 -17.40 27.47
C ASN A 225 24.31 -16.05 27.28
N HIS A 226 24.72 -15.43 28.38
CA HIS A 226 25.59 -14.26 28.40
C HIS A 226 27.04 -14.71 28.24
N GLU A 227 27.66 -14.47 27.09
CA GLU A 227 29.13 -14.53 26.96
C GLU A 227 29.72 -13.17 26.61
N LYS A 228 30.79 -12.85 27.34
CA LYS A 228 31.51 -11.59 27.39
C LYS A 228 32.35 -11.40 26.12
N THR A 229 32.23 -10.23 25.48
CA THR A 229 33.07 -9.79 24.37
C THR A 229 34.46 -9.34 24.83
N GLU A 230 35.52 -9.92 24.26
CA GLU A 230 36.86 -9.33 24.20
C GLU A 230 36.94 -8.22 23.12
N PRO A 231 37.85 -7.22 23.26
CA PRO A 231 37.86 -6.04 22.40
C PRO A 231 38.61 -6.27 21.07
N LYS A 232 38.05 -5.77 19.96
CA LYS A 232 38.69 -5.69 18.63
C LYS A 232 39.36 -4.32 18.40
N PRO A 233 40.40 -4.26 17.53
CA PRO A 233 41.31 -3.12 17.43
C PRO A 233 40.74 -1.92 16.66
N THR A 234 41.25 -0.75 17.02
CA THR A 234 40.92 0.59 16.55
C THR A 234 41.20 0.79 15.06
N ILE A 235 40.20 1.23 14.28
CA ILE A 235 40.34 1.74 12.91
C ILE A 235 39.98 3.24 12.91
N THR A 236 40.81 4.05 12.26
CA THR A 236 40.74 5.51 12.17
C THR A 236 39.59 6.03 11.30
N PRO A 237 39.11 7.26 11.52
CA PRO A 237 37.86 7.76 10.95
C PRO A 237 38.11 8.51 9.64
N ASN A 238 38.05 7.80 8.50
CA ASN A 238 37.64 8.38 7.23
C ASN A 238 37.18 7.27 6.30
N GLU A 239 36.06 7.50 5.59
CA GLU A 239 35.28 6.54 4.78
C GLU A 239 34.22 5.72 5.53
N LEU A 240 33.22 6.40 6.09
CA LEU A 240 31.88 5.81 6.24
C LEU A 240 30.99 6.31 5.11
N LEU A 241 31.00 5.58 3.99
CA LEU A 241 29.83 5.51 3.11
C LEU A 241 28.65 5.10 4.01
N LYS A 242 27.73 6.03 4.27
CA LYS A 242 26.52 5.75 5.05
C LYS A 242 25.77 4.64 4.32
N LYS A 243 25.79 3.42 4.90
CA LYS A 243 24.85 2.36 4.55
C LYS A 243 23.45 2.98 4.47
N PRO A 244 22.65 2.72 3.42
CA PRO A 244 21.32 3.27 3.32
C PRO A 244 20.57 2.90 4.60
N ARG A 245 20.10 3.92 5.33
CA ARG A 245 19.25 3.72 6.49
C ARG A 245 17.95 3.08 5.97
N ILE A 246 17.83 1.78 6.13
CA ILE A 246 16.54 1.11 6.13
C ILE A 246 15.79 1.75 7.30
N LEU A 247 14.77 2.53 6.99
CA LEU A 247 13.88 3.06 8.02
C LEU A 247 13.12 1.86 8.58
N VAL A 248 13.57 1.35 9.73
CA VAL A 248 12.87 0.30 10.46
C VAL A 248 11.70 0.97 11.17
N GLU A 249 10.55 0.95 10.50
CA GLU A 249 9.28 1.37 11.07
C GLU A 249 8.71 0.23 11.92
N ASN A 250 8.26 0.53 13.15
CA ASN A 250 7.81 -0.49 14.11
C ASN A 250 6.58 -1.27 13.58
N PRO A 251 6.56 -2.60 13.68
CA PRO A 251 5.48 -3.44 13.16
C PRO A 251 4.17 -3.26 13.94
N PHE A 252 3.05 -3.61 13.30
CA PHE A 252 1.77 -3.77 13.97
C PHE A 252 1.77 -4.97 14.91
N THR A 253 1.22 -4.79 16.11
CA THR A 253 1.04 -5.85 17.11
C THR A 253 -0.45 -6.01 17.37
N TYR A 254 -0.96 -7.23 17.19
CA TYR A 254 -2.33 -7.58 17.58
C TYR A 254 -2.43 -7.68 19.09
N VAL A 255 -3.54 -7.21 19.64
CA VAL A 255 -3.86 -7.36 21.05
C VAL A 255 -4.30 -8.81 21.27
N ASP A 256 -3.59 -9.51 22.14
CA ASP A 256 -3.96 -10.85 22.58
C ASP A 256 -4.57 -10.79 23.98
N PRO A 257 -5.90 -11.00 24.13
CA PRO A 257 -6.58 -10.98 25.42
C PRO A 257 -5.97 -11.85 26.51
N SER A 258 -5.27 -12.91 26.12
CA SER A 258 -4.73 -13.90 27.05
C SER A 258 -3.34 -13.55 27.58
N SER A 259 -2.56 -12.78 26.83
CA SER A 259 -1.16 -12.46 27.16
C SER A 259 -0.89 -10.98 27.39
N ASP A 260 -1.81 -10.10 27.00
CA ASP A 260 -1.62 -8.66 27.05
C ASP A 260 -2.05 -8.04 28.40
N GLU A 261 -1.07 -7.54 29.17
CA GLU A 261 -1.28 -6.97 30.52
C GLU A 261 -2.23 -5.75 30.54
N ASP A 262 -2.30 -5.00 29.44
CA ASP A 262 -3.18 -3.83 29.33
C ASP A 262 -4.58 -4.18 28.80
N TRP A 263 -4.82 -5.45 28.42
CA TRP A 263 -6.10 -5.87 27.83
C TRP A 263 -7.29 -5.53 28.71
N ALA A 264 -7.23 -5.81 30.01
CA ALA A 264 -8.34 -5.52 30.91
C ALA A 264 -8.72 -4.03 30.90
N LYS A 265 -7.71 -3.13 30.90
CA LYS A 265 -7.93 -1.69 30.83
C LYS A 265 -8.50 -1.27 29.47
N ILE A 266 -7.99 -1.83 28.38
CA ILE A 266 -8.46 -1.55 27.01
C ILE A 266 -9.92 -2.02 26.86
N ARG A 267 -10.21 -3.25 27.27
CA ARG A 267 -11.54 -3.87 27.26
C ARG A 267 -12.54 -3.01 28.02
N ASP A 268 -12.22 -2.66 29.27
CA ASP A 268 -13.13 -1.92 30.14
C ASP A 268 -13.31 -0.47 29.64
N TYR A 269 -12.25 0.15 29.12
CA TYR A 269 -12.30 1.49 28.55
C TYR A 269 -13.19 1.57 27.29
N TYR A 270 -13.08 0.60 26.39
CA TYR A 270 -13.84 0.56 25.13
C TYR A 270 -15.14 -0.25 25.22
N GLY A 271 -15.43 -0.90 26.35
CA GLY A 271 -16.63 -1.72 26.55
C GLY A 271 -16.67 -3.00 25.69
N ILE A 272 -15.53 -3.66 25.48
CA ILE A 272 -15.44 -4.86 24.63
C ILE A 272 -15.97 -6.10 25.39
N MET A 273 -16.94 -6.83 24.82
CA MET A 273 -17.53 -8.02 25.45
C MET A 273 -16.80 -9.32 25.03
N GLU A 274 -16.61 -10.26 25.95
CA GLU A 274 -15.92 -11.54 25.70
C GLU A 274 -16.80 -12.57 24.97
N GLU A 275 -16.17 -13.38 24.11
CA GLU A 275 -16.80 -14.39 23.28
C GLU A 275 -17.25 -15.61 24.12
N SER A 276 -18.50 -15.61 24.61
CA SER A 276 -19.12 -16.85 25.07
C SER A 276 -19.72 -17.59 23.86
N ARG A 277 -19.21 -18.79 23.59
CA ARG A 277 -19.53 -19.65 22.42
C ARG A 277 -21.02 -20.06 22.25
N ALA A 278 -21.94 -19.53 23.05
CA ALA A 278 -23.29 -20.06 23.20
C ALA A 278 -24.41 -19.31 22.45
N ASN A 279 -24.22 -18.06 22.00
CA ASN A 279 -25.32 -17.29 21.40
C ASN A 279 -24.90 -16.60 20.09
N ARG A 280 -24.91 -17.35 18.99
CA ARG A 280 -24.63 -16.86 17.63
C ARG A 280 -25.74 -15.99 17.01
N TYR A 281 -26.80 -15.64 17.75
CA TYR A 281 -28.02 -15.04 17.18
C TYR A 281 -28.68 -13.92 18.01
N ILE A 282 -27.93 -13.15 18.80
CA ILE A 282 -28.52 -12.00 19.52
C ILE A 282 -27.80 -10.70 19.17
N SER A 283 -28.60 -9.71 18.77
CA SER A 283 -28.24 -8.36 18.35
C SER A 283 -27.54 -7.55 19.44
N GLY A 284 -26.21 -7.40 19.35
CA GLY A 284 -25.49 -6.43 20.19
C GLY A 284 -23.98 -6.44 20.01
N ARG A 285 -23.41 -5.30 19.58
CA ARG A 285 -22.00 -4.84 19.74
C ARG A 285 -20.97 -5.97 19.94
N TRP A 286 -20.52 -6.58 18.84
CA TRP A 286 -19.47 -7.60 18.88
C TRP A 286 -18.14 -7.01 18.41
N PHE A 287 -17.21 -6.77 19.34
CA PHE A 287 -15.82 -6.45 19.03
C PHE A 287 -14.96 -7.67 19.30
N CYS A 288 -14.36 -8.24 18.24
CA CYS A 288 -13.41 -9.33 18.41
C CYS A 288 -12.05 -8.74 18.77
N ALA A 289 -11.58 -8.98 20.00
CA ALA A 289 -10.30 -8.48 20.47
C ALA A 289 -9.12 -8.85 19.54
N SER A 290 -9.17 -10.04 18.95
CA SER A 290 -8.16 -10.55 18.00
C SER A 290 -8.03 -9.72 16.72
N ASN A 291 -8.97 -8.81 16.45
CA ASN A 291 -8.97 -7.92 15.29
C ASN A 291 -8.44 -6.51 15.62
N LEU A 292 -8.11 -6.26 16.88
CA LEU A 292 -7.55 -5.01 17.37
C LEU A 292 -6.04 -5.06 17.28
N LEU A 293 -5.44 -4.04 16.67
CA LEU A 293 -3.99 -3.92 16.54
C LEU A 293 -3.52 -2.51 16.91
N TYR A 294 -2.28 -2.41 17.36
CA TYR A 294 -1.65 -1.14 17.72
C TYR A 294 -0.24 -1.08 17.17
N ARG A 295 0.34 0.12 17.17
CA ARG A 295 1.73 0.34 16.80
C ARG A 295 2.53 0.66 18.05
N SER A 296 3.55 -0.16 18.34
CA SER A 296 4.49 0.14 19.42
C SER A 296 5.42 1.28 18.98
N ALA A 297 5.64 2.28 19.83
CA ALA A 297 6.47 3.44 19.52
C ALA A 297 7.81 3.36 20.27
N GLY A 298 8.72 2.49 19.83
CA GLY A 298 10.09 2.41 20.36
C GLY A 298 10.19 1.83 21.77
N GLU A 299 11.35 2.04 22.42
CA GLU A 299 11.72 1.49 23.74
C GLU A 299 10.87 2.02 24.92
N ASP A 300 9.98 2.98 24.69
CA ASP A 300 9.05 3.45 25.70
C ASP A 300 7.80 2.55 25.74
N ALA A 301 7.76 1.66 26.73
CA ALA A 301 6.65 0.73 26.98
C ALA A 301 5.29 1.43 27.23
N LEU A 302 5.29 2.75 27.39
CA LEU A 302 4.10 3.57 27.60
C LEU A 302 3.83 4.46 26.39
N ARG A 303 3.21 3.93 25.32
CA ARG A 303 2.23 4.66 24.47
C ARG A 303 1.62 3.82 23.34
N ARG A 304 0.61 3.01 23.67
CA ARG A 304 -0.42 2.58 22.71
C ARG A 304 -1.38 3.73 22.43
N ARG A 305 -0.94 4.70 21.62
CA ARG A 305 -1.71 5.93 21.33
C ARG A 305 -2.81 5.74 20.30
N GLN A 306 -2.69 4.73 19.45
CA GLN A 306 -3.55 4.51 18.30
C GLN A 306 -3.84 3.01 18.22
N PHE A 307 -5.11 2.68 18.29
CA PHE A 307 -5.63 1.35 18.01
C PHE A 307 -6.31 1.37 16.65
N TYR A 308 -6.15 0.29 15.92
CA TYR A 308 -6.75 0.04 14.62
C TYR A 308 -7.59 -1.23 14.75
N TYR A 309 -8.76 -1.24 14.14
CA TYR A 309 -9.63 -2.42 14.10
C TYR A 309 -9.71 -2.90 12.65
N THR A 310 -9.56 -4.19 12.44
CA THR A 310 -9.54 -4.80 11.11
C THR A 310 -10.59 -5.89 11.03
N ASN A 311 -11.10 -6.21 9.84
CA ASN A 311 -11.87 -7.44 9.68
C ASN A 311 -10.93 -8.66 9.71
N HIS A 312 -11.49 -9.86 9.88
CA HIS A 312 -10.68 -11.09 9.94
C HIS A 312 -9.80 -11.30 8.69
N PHE A 313 -10.29 -10.88 7.52
CA PHE A 313 -9.54 -10.99 6.27
C PHE A 313 -8.28 -10.12 6.27
N VAL A 314 -8.42 -8.83 6.61
CA VAL A 314 -7.31 -7.88 6.70
C VAL A 314 -6.37 -8.30 7.80
N ARG A 315 -6.91 -8.79 8.93
CA ARG A 315 -6.10 -9.38 9.99
C ARG A 315 -5.23 -10.51 9.45
N ASP A 316 -5.84 -11.51 8.83
CA ASP A 316 -5.13 -12.68 8.35
C ASP A 316 -4.11 -12.29 7.26
N LEU A 317 -4.47 -11.35 6.37
CA LEU A 317 -3.54 -10.81 5.38
C LEU A 317 -2.33 -10.13 6.03
N ILE A 318 -2.56 -9.29 7.05
CA ILE A 318 -1.50 -8.60 7.79
C ILE A 318 -0.68 -9.64 8.57
N VAL A 319 -1.27 -10.53 9.35
CA VAL A 319 -0.55 -11.55 10.14
C VAL A 319 0.36 -12.39 9.26
N HIS A 320 -0.15 -12.85 8.12
CA HIS A 320 0.61 -13.74 7.23
C HIS A 320 1.65 -12.98 6.39
N ASN A 321 1.48 -11.67 6.15
CA ASN A 321 2.38 -10.91 5.28
C ASN A 321 3.17 -9.80 5.98
N ALA A 322 2.91 -9.49 7.25
CA ALA A 322 3.59 -8.46 8.04
C ALA A 322 4.90 -8.99 8.61
N CYS A 323 5.85 -9.30 7.73
CA CYS A 323 7.27 -9.22 8.02
C CYS A 323 8.04 -9.64 6.77
N ARG A 324 8.75 -8.70 6.15
CA ARG A 324 10.07 -8.99 5.59
C ARG A 324 10.98 -7.78 5.38
N ASP A 325 10.49 -6.57 5.08
CA ASP A 325 11.41 -5.43 4.82
C ASP A 325 10.86 -4.01 5.10
N GLY A 326 10.01 -3.82 6.11
CA GLY A 326 9.69 -2.46 6.61
C GLY A 326 8.92 -1.55 5.63
N VAL A 327 8.06 -2.10 4.78
CA VAL A 327 7.06 -1.33 4.03
C VAL A 327 5.68 -1.80 4.48
N ASP A 328 5.01 -0.97 5.26
CA ASP A 328 3.73 -1.31 5.86
C ASP A 328 2.56 -0.97 4.93
N LEU A 329 1.60 -1.90 4.83
CA LEU A 329 0.44 -1.85 3.93
C LEU A 329 -0.53 -0.72 4.32
N ALA A 330 -0.51 -0.31 5.59
CA ALA A 330 -1.44 0.66 6.14
C ALA A 330 -1.16 2.11 5.70
N ASP A 331 0.11 2.48 5.49
CA ASP A 331 0.47 3.84 5.09
C ASP A 331 0.06 4.17 3.65
N ALA A 332 -0.12 3.15 2.80
CA ALA A 332 -0.65 3.33 1.44
C ALA A 332 -2.13 3.78 1.44
N PHE A 333 -2.85 3.56 2.53
CA PHE A 333 -4.24 3.98 2.72
C PHE A 333 -4.38 5.26 3.58
N LEU A 334 -3.27 5.85 4.03
CA LEU A 334 -3.30 7.10 4.80
C LEU A 334 -3.29 8.30 3.85
N PRO A 335 -4.34 9.14 3.80
CA PRO A 335 -4.20 10.48 3.26
C PRO A 335 -3.35 11.27 4.26
N ALA A 336 -2.03 11.23 4.10
CA ALA A 336 -1.09 11.86 5.02
C ALA A 336 -1.28 13.38 5.14
N THR A 337 -2.07 14.03 4.27
CA THR A 337 -2.22 15.50 4.26
C THR A 337 -3.59 15.99 3.74
N GLY A 338 -4.62 15.15 3.73
CA GLY A 338 -5.95 15.53 3.20
C GLY A 338 -6.96 15.98 4.26
N GLY A 339 -7.73 17.03 3.95
CA GLY A 339 -8.93 17.47 4.71
C GLY A 339 -10.14 16.54 4.60
N ARG A 340 -9.97 15.31 4.09
CA ARG A 340 -11.02 14.29 3.92
C ARG A 340 -11.21 13.50 5.22
N ARG A 341 -11.72 14.19 6.24
CA ARG A 341 -11.93 13.63 7.58
C ARG A 341 -13.35 13.88 8.03
N ILE A 342 -14.02 12.83 8.50
CA ILE A 342 -15.31 12.95 9.17
C ILE A 342 -15.05 12.83 10.66
N LEU A 343 -15.42 13.87 11.41
CA LEU A 343 -15.38 13.83 12.85
C LEU A 343 -16.76 13.40 13.36
N LEU A 344 -16.83 12.23 13.98
CA LEU A 344 -17.98 11.76 14.70
C LEU A 344 -17.80 12.09 16.20
N THR A 345 -18.83 12.67 16.82
CA THR A 345 -18.88 12.88 18.27
C THR A 345 -19.74 11.79 18.91
N GLU A 346 -19.86 11.80 20.24
CA GLU A 346 -20.72 10.87 20.99
C GLU A 346 -22.14 10.78 20.43
N ASP A 347 -22.69 11.88 19.93
CA ASP A 347 -24.02 11.95 19.32
C ASP A 347 -24.14 11.12 18.02
N GLN A 348 -23.03 10.85 17.33
CA GLN A 348 -22.96 10.00 16.13
C GLN A 348 -22.32 8.64 16.41
N TYR A 349 -22.34 8.17 17.66
CA TYR A 349 -21.82 6.84 17.99
C TYR A 349 -22.54 5.72 17.20
N SER A 350 -23.85 5.84 16.96
CA SER A 350 -24.60 4.88 16.15
C SER A 350 -24.08 4.77 14.71
N ASP A 351 -23.58 5.88 14.16
CA ASP A 351 -23.03 5.91 12.82
C ASP A 351 -21.67 5.22 12.76
N LEU A 352 -20.82 5.45 13.78
CA LEU A 352 -19.57 4.71 13.93
C LEU A 352 -19.83 3.19 14.05
N VAL A 353 -20.86 2.79 14.79
CA VAL A 353 -21.25 1.38 14.92
C VAL A 353 -21.68 0.82 13.57
N LEU A 354 -22.54 1.53 12.83
CA LEU A 354 -22.98 1.13 11.49
C LEU A 354 -21.80 0.93 10.53
N LEU A 355 -20.82 1.83 10.61
CA LEU A 355 -19.55 1.76 9.87
C LEU A 355 -18.72 0.53 10.24
N LEU A 356 -18.68 0.14 11.51
CA LEU A 356 -17.90 -1.02 11.96
C LEU A 356 -18.61 -2.37 11.73
N GLU A 357 -19.94 -2.37 11.69
CA GLU A 357 -20.76 -3.57 11.47
C GLU A 357 -20.91 -3.92 9.99
N GLU A 358 -20.90 -2.93 9.10
CA GLU A 358 -21.15 -3.12 7.68
C GLU A 358 -19.95 -2.68 6.83
N GLU A 359 -19.60 -3.51 5.85
CA GLU A 359 -18.45 -3.25 4.97
C GLU A 359 -18.68 -2.03 4.05
N MET A 360 -19.94 -1.75 3.69
CA MET A 360 -20.36 -0.57 2.92
C MET A 360 -21.79 -0.13 3.31
N PRO A 361 -21.98 0.48 4.49
CA PRO A 361 -23.31 0.92 4.91
C PRO A 361 -23.89 1.95 3.96
N LEU A 362 -25.18 1.81 3.64
CA LEU A 362 -25.90 2.78 2.83
C LEU A 362 -25.89 4.15 3.52
N LEU A 363 -25.56 5.21 2.77
CA LEU A 363 -25.49 6.57 3.31
C LEU A 363 -26.78 6.98 4.04
N SER A 364 -27.93 6.55 3.52
CA SER A 364 -29.26 6.82 4.06
C SER A 364 -29.51 6.26 5.46
N ARG A 365 -28.64 5.38 5.97
CA ARG A 365 -28.77 4.76 7.29
C ARG A 365 -28.02 5.50 8.39
N PHE A 366 -27.15 6.44 8.02
CA PHE A 366 -26.48 7.31 8.97
C PHE A 366 -27.40 8.40 9.51
N SER A 367 -27.04 9.02 10.62
CA SER A 367 -27.68 10.26 11.08
C SER A 367 -27.56 11.37 10.03
N GLU A 368 -28.52 12.29 10.01
CA GLU A 368 -28.50 13.43 9.08
C GLU A 368 -27.22 14.27 9.19
N ALA A 369 -26.63 14.33 10.38
CA ALA A 369 -25.36 15.00 10.63
C ALA A 369 -24.21 14.33 9.86
N THR A 370 -24.08 13.01 9.97
CA THR A 370 -23.05 12.24 9.25
C THR A 370 -23.32 12.24 7.74
N GLN A 371 -24.58 12.14 7.30
CA GLN A 371 -24.95 12.26 5.90
C GLN A 371 -24.50 13.61 5.30
N SER A 372 -24.69 14.70 6.05
CA SER A 372 -24.26 16.04 5.64
C SER A 372 -22.74 16.15 5.54
N LEU A 373 -22.00 15.56 6.49
CA LEU A 373 -20.54 15.51 6.47
C LEU A 373 -20.01 14.71 5.27
N CYS A 374 -20.64 13.58 4.93
CA CYS A 374 -20.31 12.76 3.77
C CYS A 374 -20.62 13.45 2.44
N THR A 375 -21.72 14.19 2.35
CA THR A 375 -22.15 14.88 1.11
C THR A 375 -21.15 15.98 0.70
N ALA A 376 -20.41 16.55 1.65
CA ALA A 376 -19.35 17.52 1.39
C ALA A 376 -18.05 16.88 0.84
N LEU A 377 -17.96 15.54 0.78
CA LEU A 377 -16.78 14.81 0.33
C LEU A 377 -17.00 14.22 -1.07
N SER A 378 -16.01 14.38 -1.94
CA SER A 378 -15.99 13.68 -3.23
C SER A 378 -15.72 12.17 -3.03
N PRO A 379 -16.07 11.28 -3.99
CA PRO A 379 -15.80 9.84 -3.87
C PRO A 379 -14.32 9.54 -3.58
N GLY A 380 -14.05 8.51 -2.77
CA GLY A 380 -12.71 8.08 -2.36
C GLY A 380 -12.59 7.79 -0.86
N PRO A 381 -11.42 7.33 -0.38
CA PRO A 381 -11.22 6.95 1.02
C PRO A 381 -11.39 8.14 1.98
N VAL A 382 -11.88 7.87 3.18
CA VAL A 382 -12.19 8.88 4.20
C VAL A 382 -11.70 8.41 5.57
N LEU A 383 -10.98 9.29 6.27
CA LEU A 383 -10.63 9.03 7.66
C LEU A 383 -11.79 9.42 8.56
N ILE A 384 -12.27 8.48 9.37
CA ILE A 384 -13.29 8.74 10.37
C ILE A 384 -12.61 8.87 11.74
N GLU A 385 -12.66 10.07 12.30
CA GLU A 385 -12.18 10.35 13.65
C GLU A 385 -13.39 10.35 14.59
N TYR A 386 -13.40 9.49 15.60
CA TYR A 386 -14.43 9.50 16.63
C TYR A 386 -13.87 10.07 17.93
N ARG A 387 -14.56 11.08 18.48
CA ARG A 387 -14.26 11.72 19.75
C ARG A 387 -15.44 11.54 20.70
N PRO A 388 -15.40 10.53 21.60
CA PRO A 388 -16.33 10.48 22.71
C PRO A 388 -16.10 11.69 23.64
N SER A 389 -17.03 11.97 24.55
CA SER A 389 -16.98 13.07 25.53
C SER A 389 -15.79 13.06 26.52
N GLY A 390 -14.85 12.12 26.39
CA GLY A 390 -13.59 12.06 27.14
C GLY A 390 -12.34 12.34 26.29
N SER A 391 -11.16 12.33 26.93
CA SER A 391 -9.86 12.67 26.30
C SER A 391 -9.35 11.69 25.24
N SER A 392 -10.08 10.60 24.97
CA SER A 392 -9.62 9.53 24.07
C SER A 392 -10.12 9.75 22.65
N LYS A 393 -9.33 9.26 21.70
CA LYS A 393 -9.62 9.40 20.27
C LYS A 393 -9.55 8.04 19.63
N VAL A 394 -10.61 7.67 18.92
CA VAL A 394 -10.63 6.46 18.08
C VAL A 394 -10.54 6.91 16.63
N ARG A 395 -9.71 6.24 15.83
CA ARG A 395 -9.59 6.49 14.40
C ARG A 395 -9.94 5.22 13.67
N VAL A 396 -10.93 5.32 12.79
CA VAL A 396 -11.40 4.22 11.96
C VAL A 396 -11.23 4.63 10.50
N TYR A 397 -10.77 3.70 9.68
CA TYR A 397 -10.38 3.95 8.29
C TYR A 397 -11.32 3.15 7.38
N PHE A 398 -11.92 3.84 6.40
CA PHE A 398 -12.85 3.28 5.42
C PHE A 398 -12.44 3.63 4.00
#